data_AF-A0AAD8Y2E5-F1
#
_entry.id   AF-A0AAD8Y2E5-F1
#
_cell.length_a   1.000
_cell.length_b   1.000
_cell.length_c   1.000
_cell.angle_alpha   90.00
_cell.angle_beta   90.00
_cell.angle_gamma   90.00
#
_symmetry.space_group_name_H-M   'P 1'
#
loop_
_entity.id
_entity.type
_entity.pdbx_description
1 polymer ?
#
loop_
_entity_poly.entity_id
_entity_poly.type
_entity_poly.pdbx_seq_one_letter_code
_entity_poly.pdbx_strand_id
1 'polypeptide(L)'
;MRKSICTLLLVSIGGSKGFQFGSRHGGNHLIRRQSIGTSHNPLFAKPKSGSVVDSYQTVSVNCICRHRLFRYKKKNGTKSNLIKCYVERIVHNEEQSDDSEADTLQQQLSRFEELSANDHQWLCPNCGKNFARSALIHGRPALKLVGGKTRMTKK
;
A
#
# COMPACT_ATOMS: atom_id res chain seq x y z
N MET A 1 2.65 45.39 29.91
CA MET A 1 1.46 45.89 30.63
C MET A 1 0.21 45.40 29.88
N ARG A 2 -0.81 44.91 30.62
CA ARG A 2 -2.21 44.59 30.21
C ARG A 2 -2.37 43.40 29.24
N LYS A 3 -2.54 42.15 29.70
CA LYS A 3 -3.76 41.50 30.25
C LYS A 3 -5.05 41.94 29.52
N SER A 4 -5.66 41.04 28.76
CA SER A 4 -7.12 41.05 28.55
C SER A 4 -7.66 39.62 28.52
N ILE A 5 -8.60 39.42 29.43
CA ILE A 5 -9.43 38.25 29.71
C ILE A 5 -10.73 38.45 28.93
N CYS A 6 -11.28 37.39 28.33
CA CYS A 6 -12.73 37.27 28.10
C CYS A 6 -13.02 35.80 27.77
N THR A 7 -13.52 34.98 28.70
CA THR A 7 -14.89 34.87 29.26
C THR A 7 -15.52 33.61 28.70
N LEU A 8 -15.82 32.69 29.62
CA LEU A 8 -16.57 31.46 29.41
C LEU A 8 -17.96 31.74 28.85
N LEU A 9 -18.46 30.83 28.01
CA LEU A 9 -19.89 30.54 27.94
C LEU A 9 -20.09 29.03 27.88
N LEU A 10 -20.49 28.50 29.04
CA LEU A 10 -21.10 27.20 29.24
C LEU A 10 -22.51 27.23 28.62
N VAL A 11 -22.84 26.22 27.82
CA VAL A 11 -24.24 25.83 27.57
C VAL A 11 -24.37 24.36 27.90
N SER A 12 -25.02 24.09 29.04
CA SER A 12 -25.57 22.79 29.42
C SER A 12 -26.99 22.70 28.86
N ILE A 13 -27.32 21.57 28.21
CA ILE A 13 -28.71 21.14 28.06
C ILE A 13 -28.75 19.63 28.21
N GLY A 14 -29.47 19.15 29.23
CA GLY A 14 -29.69 17.74 29.53
C GLY A 14 -30.80 17.11 28.67
N GLY A 15 -30.89 15.78 28.74
CA GLY A 15 -31.93 15.01 28.07
C GLY A 15 -31.89 13.53 28.43
N SER A 16 -32.52 13.20 29.56
CA SER A 16 -32.74 11.86 30.11
C SER A 16 -33.88 11.12 29.40
N LYS A 17 -33.65 9.88 28.95
CA LYS A 17 -34.70 8.85 28.85
C LYS A 17 -34.14 7.47 29.21
N GLY A 18 -34.59 6.95 30.34
CA GLY A 18 -34.45 5.55 30.71
C GLY A 18 -35.41 4.68 29.89
N PHE A 19 -35.01 3.44 29.63
CA PHE A 19 -35.87 2.41 29.07
C PHE A 19 -35.70 1.12 29.87
N GLN A 20 -36.83 0.52 30.21
CA GLN A 20 -37.01 -0.49 31.25
C GLN A 20 -36.57 -1.91 30.85
N PHE A 21 -36.39 -2.71 31.89
CA PHE A 21 -36.08 -4.14 31.93
C PHE A 21 -37.06 -5.02 31.17
N GLY A 22 -36.53 -6.10 30.58
CA GLY A 22 -37.27 -7.26 30.13
C GLY A 22 -36.48 -8.53 30.41
N SER A 23 -36.66 -9.13 31.59
CA SER A 23 -36.19 -10.47 31.92
C SER A 23 -37.08 -11.50 31.23
N ARG A 24 -36.48 -12.44 30.48
CA ARG A 24 -37.11 -13.71 30.13
C ARG A 24 -36.12 -14.86 30.35
N HIS A 25 -36.61 -15.83 31.12
CA HIS A 25 -35.95 -17.08 31.50
C HIS A 25 -35.78 -18.03 30.31
N GLY A 26 -34.79 -18.92 30.43
CA GLY A 26 -34.91 -20.31 29.99
C GLY A 26 -34.15 -20.68 28.71
N GLY A 27 -33.07 -21.43 28.87
CA GLY A 27 -32.44 -22.16 27.76
C GLY A 27 -30.95 -22.41 27.92
N ASN A 28 -30.57 -23.31 28.83
CA ASN A 28 -29.26 -23.96 28.81
C ASN A 28 -29.18 -24.88 27.59
N HIS A 29 -28.80 -24.34 26.44
CA HIS A 29 -28.31 -25.14 25.31
C HIS A 29 -26.83 -24.87 25.16
N LEU A 30 -26.03 -25.74 25.77
CA LEU A 30 -24.58 -25.78 25.63
C LEU A 30 -24.25 -26.16 24.17
N ILE A 31 -24.39 -25.22 23.23
CA ILE A 31 -23.74 -25.36 21.93
C ILE A 31 -22.27 -25.16 22.19
N ARG A 32 -21.56 -26.28 22.26
CA ARG A 32 -20.10 -26.40 22.11
C ARG A 32 -19.71 -25.68 20.82
N ARG A 33 -19.48 -24.37 20.91
CA ARG A 33 -18.76 -23.60 19.91
C ARG A 33 -17.34 -24.14 19.94
N GLN A 34 -17.08 -25.17 19.13
CA GLN A 34 -15.74 -25.46 18.69
C GLN A 34 -15.26 -24.19 18.00
N SER A 35 -14.43 -23.43 18.68
CA SER A 35 -13.65 -22.35 18.09
C SER A 35 -12.66 -23.00 17.13
N ILE A 36 -13.13 -23.40 15.96
CA ILE A 36 -12.29 -23.56 14.80
C ILE A 36 -11.86 -22.14 14.46
N GLY A 37 -10.72 -21.73 15.02
CA GLY A 37 -10.01 -20.53 14.62
C GLY A 37 -9.46 -20.75 13.22
N THR A 38 -10.33 -20.78 12.21
CA THR A 38 -9.87 -20.55 10.84
C THR A 38 -9.58 -19.07 10.75
N SER A 39 -8.29 -18.74 10.82
CA SER A 39 -7.77 -17.45 10.37
C SER A 39 -8.03 -17.33 8.85
N HIS A 40 -9.28 -17.12 8.47
CA HIS A 40 -9.61 -16.76 7.11
C HIS A 40 -9.04 -15.36 6.90
N ASN A 41 -7.84 -15.31 6.33
CA ASN A 41 -7.40 -14.13 5.61
C ASN A 41 -8.57 -13.72 4.70
N PRO A 42 -9.12 -12.51 4.84
CA PRO A 42 -10.26 -12.10 4.03
C PRO A 42 -9.87 -12.27 2.56
N LEU A 43 -10.62 -13.12 1.84
CA LEU A 43 -10.39 -13.46 0.44
C LEU A 43 -10.76 -12.25 -0.44
N PHE A 44 -9.96 -11.20 -0.37
CA PHE A 44 -10.02 -10.13 -1.35
C PHE A 44 -9.61 -10.70 -2.71
N ALA A 45 -10.36 -10.34 -3.75
CA ALA A 45 -10.08 -10.80 -5.11
C ALA A 45 -8.63 -10.47 -5.50
N LYS A 46 -7.89 -11.51 -5.90
CA LYS A 46 -6.51 -11.37 -6.39
C LYS A 46 -6.50 -10.44 -7.62
N PRO A 47 -5.50 -9.53 -7.75
CA PRO A 47 -5.36 -8.70 -8.93
C PRO A 47 -5.15 -9.56 -10.20
N LYS A 48 -5.81 -9.18 -11.31
CA LYS A 48 -5.66 -9.85 -12.62
C LYS A 48 -4.19 -9.91 -13.07
N SER A 49 -3.77 -11.02 -13.67
CA SER A 49 -2.41 -11.25 -14.20
C SER A 49 -2.47 -11.96 -15.55
N GLY A 50 -1.34 -12.12 -16.22
CA GLY A 50 -1.24 -12.77 -17.53
C GLY A 50 -1.72 -11.89 -18.70
N SER A 51 -2.17 -12.53 -19.78
CA SER A 51 -2.51 -11.89 -21.07
C SER A 51 -3.52 -10.73 -20.96
N VAL A 52 -4.41 -10.76 -19.97
CA VAL A 52 -5.35 -9.66 -19.71
C VAL A 52 -4.63 -8.35 -19.41
N VAL A 53 -3.48 -8.40 -18.75
CA VAL A 53 -2.70 -7.22 -18.36
C VAL A 53 -2.00 -6.59 -19.57
N ASP A 54 -1.73 -7.35 -20.63
CA ASP A 54 -1.06 -6.84 -21.82
C ASP A 54 -1.88 -5.80 -22.59
N SER A 55 -3.21 -5.92 -22.51
CA SER A 55 -4.14 -4.92 -23.04
C SER A 55 -4.17 -3.59 -22.25
N TYR A 56 -3.54 -3.53 -21.07
CA TYR A 56 -3.62 -2.33 -20.23
C TYR A 56 -2.72 -1.22 -20.75
N GLN A 57 -3.19 0.02 -20.57
CA GLN A 57 -2.38 1.18 -20.89
C GLN A 57 -1.11 1.21 -20.02
N THR A 58 0.03 1.44 -20.67
CA THR A 58 1.28 1.70 -19.96
C THR A 58 1.35 3.17 -19.57
N VAL A 59 1.57 3.44 -18.29
CA VAL A 59 1.83 4.79 -17.76
C VAL A 59 3.27 4.88 -17.29
N SER A 60 3.84 6.08 -17.37
CA SER A 60 5.14 6.38 -16.77
C SER A 60 4.92 6.86 -15.34
N VAL A 61 5.57 6.22 -14.37
CA VAL A 61 5.61 6.67 -12.99
C VAL A 61 6.86 7.51 -12.82
N ASN A 62 6.66 8.78 -12.54
CA ASN A 62 7.72 9.78 -12.44
C ASN A 62 7.83 10.25 -11.00
N CYS A 63 9.03 10.55 -10.54
CA CYS A 63 9.24 11.27 -9.29
C CYS A 63 8.68 12.70 -9.40
N ILE A 64 8.46 13.36 -8.27
CA ILE A 64 8.13 14.79 -8.24
C ILE A 64 9.19 15.67 -8.91
N CYS A 65 10.46 15.24 -8.95
CA CYS A 65 11.53 15.91 -9.70
C CYS A 65 11.45 15.68 -11.22
N ARG A 66 10.37 15.05 -11.73
CA ARG A 66 10.12 14.70 -13.13
C ARG A 66 10.97 13.56 -13.70
N HIS A 67 11.94 13.03 -12.94
CA HIS A 67 12.68 11.84 -13.36
C HIS A 67 11.75 10.62 -13.46
N ARG A 68 11.82 9.90 -14.59
CA ARG A 68 11.02 8.69 -14.83
C ARG A 68 11.59 7.53 -14.01
N LEU A 69 10.81 7.01 -13.08
CA LEU A 69 11.24 5.92 -12.19
C LEU A 69 11.05 4.57 -12.89
N PHE A 70 9.86 4.30 -13.41
CA PHE A 70 9.55 3.07 -14.13
C PHE A 70 8.26 3.21 -14.95
N ARG A 71 7.98 2.22 -15.80
CA ARG A 71 6.72 2.12 -16.56
C ARG A 71 5.83 1.04 -15.96
N TYR A 72 4.53 1.23 -15.97
CA TYR A 72 3.58 0.34 -15.30
C TYR A 72 2.31 0.11 -16.13
N LYS A 73 1.88 -1.15 -16.26
CA LYS A 73 0.61 -1.52 -16.93
C LYS A 73 -0.59 -1.27 -16.00
N LYS A 74 -1.33 -0.20 -16.25
CA LYS A 74 -2.48 0.24 -15.44
C LYS A 74 -3.79 0.13 -16.19
N LYS A 75 -4.73 -0.66 -15.66
CA LYS A 75 -6.08 -0.87 -16.24
C LYS A 75 -6.78 0.44 -16.61
N ASN A 76 -6.79 1.41 -15.70
CA ASN A 76 -7.52 2.67 -15.88
C ASN A 76 -6.59 3.83 -16.32
N GLY A 77 -5.42 3.55 -16.89
CA GLY A 77 -4.50 4.60 -17.37
C GLY A 77 -4.13 5.60 -16.28
N THR A 78 -4.15 6.90 -16.58
CA THR A 78 -3.86 7.99 -15.63
C THR A 78 -5.08 8.50 -14.85
N LYS A 79 -6.27 7.89 -15.01
CA LYS A 79 -7.54 8.39 -14.42
C LYS A 79 -7.62 8.35 -12.89
N SER A 80 -6.65 7.74 -12.21
CA SER A 80 -6.64 7.62 -10.74
C SER A 80 -5.23 7.58 -10.18
N ASN A 81 -5.10 7.93 -8.90
CA ASN A 81 -3.84 7.81 -8.16
C ASN A 81 -3.49 6.34 -7.94
N LEU A 82 -2.26 5.95 -8.27
CA LEU A 82 -1.70 4.63 -7.99
C LEU A 82 -0.90 4.71 -6.69
N ILE A 83 -1.29 3.91 -5.70
CA ILE A 83 -0.53 3.77 -4.44
C ILE A 83 0.14 2.39 -4.35
N LYS A 84 -0.38 1.39 -5.08
CA LYS A 84 0.09 0.01 -5.05
C LYS A 84 0.51 -0.42 -6.45
N CYS A 85 1.79 -0.70 -6.65
CA CYS A 85 2.35 -1.17 -7.91
C CYS A 85 2.81 -2.61 -7.72
N TYR A 86 2.12 -3.59 -8.31
CA TYR A 86 2.59 -4.98 -8.29
C TYR A 86 3.84 -5.10 -9.17
N VAL A 87 4.90 -5.72 -8.64
CA VAL A 87 6.21 -5.81 -9.33
C VAL A 87 6.06 -6.48 -10.69
N GLU A 88 5.24 -7.52 -10.78
CA GLU A 88 4.92 -8.24 -12.02
C GLU A 88 4.29 -7.40 -13.15
N ARG A 89 3.78 -6.19 -12.84
CA ARG A 89 3.17 -5.29 -13.83
C ARG A 89 4.08 -4.12 -14.21
N ILE A 90 5.27 -4.04 -13.61
CA ILE A 90 6.30 -3.08 -13.98
C ILE A 90 6.91 -3.54 -15.31
N VAL A 91 6.96 -2.63 -16.26
CA VAL A 91 7.51 -2.89 -17.59
C VAL A 91 9.02 -2.64 -17.52
N HIS A 92 9.78 -3.72 -17.67
CA HIS A 92 11.23 -3.68 -17.81
C HIS A 92 11.51 -3.52 -19.31
N ASN A 93 11.89 -2.32 -19.74
CA ASN A 93 12.41 -2.12 -21.08
C ASN A 93 13.93 -2.02 -20.90
N GLU A 94 14.62 -3.02 -21.40
CA GLU A 94 16.09 -3.14 -21.42
C GLU A 94 16.66 -2.05 -22.33
N GLU A 95 16.98 -0.89 -21.76
CA GLU A 95 17.96 0.01 -22.38
C GLU A 95 18.93 0.46 -21.30
N GLN A 96 19.89 -0.43 -21.02
CA GLN A 96 21.26 -0.09 -20.63
C GLN A 96 22.12 -1.35 -20.83
N SER A 97 22.62 -1.55 -22.05
CA SER A 97 23.82 -2.35 -22.29
C SER A 97 25.04 -1.49 -21.95
N ASP A 98 25.98 -2.03 -21.18
CA ASP A 98 27.44 -1.94 -21.38
C ASP A 98 28.14 -2.76 -20.24
N ASP A 99 28.56 -3.95 -20.63
CA ASP A 99 29.65 -4.86 -20.21
C ASP A 99 30.18 -4.98 -18.75
N SER A 100 30.13 -6.25 -18.31
CA SER A 100 31.02 -6.99 -17.38
C SER A 100 31.07 -6.63 -15.89
N GLU A 101 30.42 -7.46 -15.05
CA GLU A 101 31.12 -8.59 -14.41
C GLU A 101 30.11 -9.54 -13.76
N ALA A 102 30.39 -10.84 -13.87
CA ALA A 102 29.57 -11.93 -13.38
C ALA A 102 29.56 -11.94 -11.85
N ASP A 103 28.57 -11.29 -11.25
CA ASP A 103 28.22 -11.46 -9.85
C ASP A 103 27.29 -12.68 -9.73
N THR A 104 27.78 -13.70 -9.04
CA THR A 104 27.20 -15.04 -8.99
C THR A 104 25.75 -14.96 -8.47
N LEU A 105 24.83 -15.77 -9.01
CA LEU A 105 23.44 -15.89 -8.51
C LEU A 105 23.36 -16.08 -6.98
N GLN A 106 24.40 -16.70 -6.40
CA GLN A 106 24.56 -16.90 -4.96
C GLN A 106 24.81 -15.59 -4.19
N GLN A 107 25.59 -14.65 -4.75
CA GLN A 107 25.87 -13.32 -4.19
C GLN A 107 24.65 -12.40 -4.30
N GLN A 108 23.84 -12.56 -5.35
CA GLN A 108 22.59 -11.82 -5.52
C GLN A 108 21.52 -12.22 -4.48
N LEU A 109 21.45 -13.50 -4.11
CA LEU A 109 20.51 -14.01 -3.11
C LEU A 109 20.90 -13.60 -1.68
N SER A 110 22.18 -13.64 -1.33
CA SER A 110 22.66 -13.23 0.00
C SER A 110 22.52 -11.72 0.23
N ARG A 111 22.79 -10.90 -0.79
CA ARG A 111 22.59 -9.44 -0.72
C ARG A 111 21.12 -9.05 -0.49
N PHE A 112 20.19 -9.85 -0.99
CA PHE A 112 18.75 -9.61 -0.80
C PHE A 112 18.29 -9.88 0.63
N GLU A 113 18.83 -10.90 1.31
CA GLU A 113 18.52 -11.19 2.72
C GLU A 113 19.11 -10.14 3.67
N GLU A 114 20.31 -9.62 3.39
CA GLU A 114 20.93 -8.57 4.22
C GLU A 114 20.24 -7.19 4.09
N LEU A 115 19.77 -6.84 2.89
CA LEU A 115 19.00 -5.60 2.63
C LEU A 115 17.58 -5.64 3.24
N SER A 116 17.05 -6.82 3.56
CA SER A 116 15.79 -6.99 4.28
C SER A 116 15.86 -6.53 5.73
N ALA A 117 17.06 -6.40 6.31
CA ALA A 117 17.24 -5.97 7.69
C ALA A 117 17.42 -4.45 7.84
N ASN A 118 17.94 -3.77 6.82
CA ASN A 118 18.23 -2.34 6.88
C ASN A 118 17.75 -1.60 5.63
N ASP A 119 16.60 -0.94 5.80
CA ASP A 119 16.02 0.09 4.94
C ASP A 119 15.48 -0.34 3.55
N HIS A 120 14.22 -0.80 3.55
CA HIS A 120 13.37 -1.04 2.37
C HIS A 120 12.96 0.26 1.63
N GLN A 121 13.92 1.15 1.41
CA GLN A 121 13.73 2.52 0.96
C GLN A 121 14.05 2.64 -0.53
N TRP A 122 13.02 2.89 -1.35
CA TRP A 122 13.20 3.09 -2.79
C TRP A 122 13.46 4.55 -3.09
N LEU A 123 14.70 4.89 -3.43
CA LEU A 123 15.14 6.26 -3.68
C LEU A 123 15.09 6.62 -5.17
N CYS A 124 14.71 7.86 -5.46
CA CYS A 124 14.83 8.39 -6.81
C CYS A 124 16.31 8.64 -7.14
N PRO A 125 16.87 8.11 -8.25
CA PRO A 125 18.29 8.28 -8.58
C PRO A 125 18.67 9.74 -8.88
N ASN A 126 17.71 10.56 -9.32
CA ASN A 126 17.96 11.96 -9.63
C ASN A 126 17.96 12.89 -8.41
N CYS A 127 17.20 12.58 -7.35
CA CYS A 127 17.04 13.52 -6.22
C CYS A 127 17.14 12.89 -4.83
N GLY A 128 17.44 11.59 -4.74
CA GLY A 128 17.59 10.86 -3.48
C GLY A 128 16.33 10.73 -2.64
N LYS A 129 15.16 11.21 -3.09
CA LYS A 129 13.92 11.15 -2.30
C LYS A 129 13.35 9.75 -2.29
N ASN A 130 13.00 9.25 -1.10
CA ASN A 130 12.24 8.02 -0.95
C ASN A 130 10.85 8.17 -1.59
N PHE A 131 10.58 7.35 -2.61
CA PHE A 131 9.32 7.38 -3.37
C PHE A 131 8.45 6.14 -3.13
N ALA A 132 9.00 5.04 -2.60
CA ALA A 132 8.25 3.82 -2.36
C ALA A 132 8.86 2.94 -1.26
N ARG A 133 8.05 2.01 -0.76
CA ARG A 133 8.49 0.94 0.14
C ARG A 133 8.10 -0.40 -0.44
N SER A 134 8.94 -1.41 -0.25
CA SER A 134 8.60 -2.80 -0.55
C SER A 134 7.46 -3.26 0.37
N ALA A 135 6.51 -4.02 -0.18
CA ALA A 135 5.41 -4.59 0.58
C ALA A 135 4.89 -5.89 -0.08
N LEU A 136 4.34 -6.78 0.74
CA LEU A 136 3.53 -7.90 0.28
C LEU A 136 2.05 -7.50 0.31
N ILE A 137 1.39 -7.51 -0.85
CA ILE A 137 -0.03 -7.15 -0.98
C ILE A 137 -0.76 -8.37 -1.55
N HIS A 138 -1.66 -8.96 -0.75
CA HIS A 138 -2.33 -10.23 -1.08
C HIS A 138 -1.33 -11.35 -1.43
N GLY A 139 -0.22 -11.43 -0.68
CA GLY A 139 0.84 -12.42 -0.88
C GLY A 139 1.70 -12.20 -2.13
N ARG A 140 1.59 -11.03 -2.80
CA ARG A 140 2.39 -10.70 -3.99
C ARG A 140 3.33 -9.53 -3.73
N PRO A 141 4.55 -9.54 -4.28
CA PRO A 141 5.47 -8.43 -4.15
C PRO A 141 4.93 -7.18 -4.84
N ALA A 142 4.97 -6.06 -4.14
CA ALA A 142 4.51 -4.78 -4.61
C ALA A 142 5.35 -3.63 -4.05
N LEU A 143 5.42 -2.54 -4.82
CA LEU A 143 5.90 -1.25 -4.35
C LEU A 143 4.70 -0.43 -3.88
N LYS A 144 4.71 -0.04 -2.60
CA LYS A 144 3.76 0.92 -2.05
C LYS A 144 4.36 2.32 -2.19
N LEU A 145 3.80 3.13 -3.09
CA LEU A 145 4.28 4.49 -3.34
C LEU A 145 4.01 5.37 -2.13
N VAL A 146 4.97 6.22 -1.79
CA VAL A 146 4.83 7.27 -0.78
C VAL A 146 3.98 8.39 -1.37
N GLY A 147 2.89 8.74 -0.68
CA GLY A 147 1.94 9.75 -1.14
C GLY A 147 2.61 11.09 -1.47
N GLY A 148 2.24 11.68 -2.59
CA GLY A 148 2.74 12.99 -3.04
C GLY A 148 4.17 13.01 -3.58
N LYS A 149 4.89 11.88 -3.62
CA LYS A 149 6.27 11.80 -4.14
C LYS A 149 6.38 11.40 -5.61
N THR A 150 5.29 10.88 -6.18
CA THR A 150 5.23 10.37 -7.55
C THR A 150 4.07 10.97 -8.35
N ARG A 151 4.23 11.09 -9.67
CA ARG A 151 3.22 11.52 -10.65
C ARG A 151 3.13 10.49 -11.77
N MET A 152 1.95 10.32 -12.36
CA MET A 152 1.77 9.47 -13.54
C MET A 152 1.56 10.31 -14.79
N THR A 153 2.23 9.92 -15.88
CA THR A 153 2.00 10.50 -17.22
C THR A 153 1.64 9.41 -18.21
N LYS A 154 0.89 9.76 -19.25
CA LYS A 154 0.69 8.88 -20.41
C LYS A 154 2.05 8.67 -21.07
N LYS A 155 2.28 7.47 -21.62
CA LYS A 155 3.43 7.24 -22.51
C LYS A 155 3.36 8.18 -23.71
#